data_AF-A0A9D0AAK6-F1
#
_entry.id   AF-A0A9D0AAK6-F1
#
_cell.length_a   1.000
_cell.length_b   1.000
_cell.length_c   1.000
_cell.angle_alpha   90.00
_cell.angle_beta   90.00
_cell.angle_gamma   90.00
#
_symmetry.space_group_name_H-M   'P 1'
#
loop_
_entity.id
_entity.type
_entity.pdbx_description
1 polymer ?
#
loop_
_entity_poly.entity_id
_entity_poly.type
_entity_poly.pdbx_seq_one_letter_code
_entity_poly.pdbx_strand_id
1 'polypeptide(L)'
;ILSFFSMMVVTGVVVNDSLVMMTRFNNLQQRDENLQTSLLQAGGCLFRAIFLTTVTTVCGLMPLLFKTSEQAHYLIPAALSIAWGELFTTPVTLIIVPVLIKVGDDLAFFKKINKNSANGRNLLPE
;
A
#
# COMPACT_ATOMS: atom_id res chain seq x y z
N ILE A 1 15.69 -5.83 20.69
CA ILE A 1 14.87 -6.95 20.17
C ILE A 1 13.42 -6.52 19.91
N LEU A 2 12.68 -5.99 20.89
CA LEU A 2 11.24 -5.72 20.72
C LEU A 2 10.93 -4.70 19.61
N SER A 3 11.74 -3.67 19.41
CA SER A 3 11.61 -2.74 18.27
C SER A 3 11.84 -3.39 16.90
N PHE A 4 12.62 -4.49 16.83
CA PHE A 4 12.77 -5.24 15.58
C PHE A 4 11.48 -6.00 15.23
N PHE A 5 10.81 -6.55 16.24
CA PHE A 5 9.47 -7.12 16.06
C PHE A 5 8.46 -6.06 15.60
N SER A 6 8.53 -4.84 16.13
CA SER A 6 7.72 -3.71 15.64
C SER A 6 7.90 -3.44 14.15
N MET A 7 9.12 -3.55 13.62
CA MET A 7 9.38 -3.37 12.18
C MET A 7 8.65 -4.43 11.34
N MET A 8 8.63 -5.69 11.79
CA MET A 8 7.87 -6.75 11.11
C MET A 8 6.36 -6.49 11.16
N VAL A 9 5.84 -5.99 12.29
CA VAL A 9 4.42 -5.61 12.43
C VAL A 9 4.06 -4.52 11.43
N VAL A 10 4.82 -3.42 11.39
CA VAL A 10 4.59 -2.30 10.45
C VAL A 10 4.65 -2.80 9.01
N THR A 11 5.61 -3.67 8.67
CA THR A 11 5.71 -4.24 7.32
C THR A 11 4.42 -4.97 6.91
N GLY A 12 3.80 -5.74 7.82
CA GLY A 12 2.53 -6.42 7.55
C GLY A 12 1.38 -5.45 7.28
N VAL A 13 1.31 -4.35 8.03
CA VAL A 13 0.31 -3.29 7.83
C VAL A 13 0.44 -2.67 6.44
N VAL A 14 1.66 -2.35 6.02
CA VAL A 14 1.94 -1.75 4.69
C VAL A 14 1.51 -2.65 3.54
N VAL A 15 1.78 -3.95 3.65
CA VAL A 15 1.39 -4.93 2.63
C VAL A 15 -0.13 -5.05 2.56
N ASN A 16 -0.81 -5.06 3.71
CA ASN A 16 -2.27 -5.09 3.78
C ASN A 16 -2.90 -3.86 3.11
N ASP A 17 -2.39 -2.67 3.42
CA ASP A 17 -2.90 -1.40 2.87
C ASP A 17 -2.76 -1.36 1.34
N SER A 18 -1.60 -1.79 0.83
CA SER A 18 -1.32 -1.86 -0.60
C SER A 18 -2.20 -2.90 -1.32
N LEU A 19 -2.43 -4.06 -0.70
CA LEU A 19 -3.25 -5.13 -1.26
C LEU A 19 -4.73 -4.74 -1.34
N VAL A 20 -5.25 -4.06 -0.32
CA VAL A 20 -6.61 -3.48 -0.35
C VAL A 20 -6.76 -2.51 -1.52
N MET A 21 -5.79 -1.61 -1.74
CA MET A 21 -5.85 -0.68 -2.88
C MET A 21 -5.86 -1.43 -4.21
N MET A 22 -4.93 -2.38 -4.40
CA MET A 22 -4.81 -3.13 -5.65
C MET A 22 -6.09 -3.90 -5.95
N THR A 23 -6.70 -4.50 -4.93
CA THR A 23 -7.96 -5.22 -5.06
C THR A 23 -9.10 -4.28 -5.44
N ARG A 24 -9.20 -3.10 -4.81
CA ARG A 24 -10.20 -2.08 -5.17
C ARG A 24 -10.00 -1.57 -6.60
N PHE A 25 -8.77 -1.24 -6.97
CA PHE A 25 -8.42 -0.79 -8.32
C PHE A 25 -8.78 -1.84 -9.38
N ASN A 26 -8.43 -3.11 -9.15
CA ASN A 26 -8.79 -4.21 -10.05
C ASN A 26 -10.31 -4.39 -10.19
N ASN A 27 -11.07 -4.21 -9.11
CA ASN A 27 -12.54 -4.25 -9.15
C ASN A 27 -13.14 -3.06 -9.92
N LEU A 28 -12.53 -1.88 -9.88
CA LEU A 28 -12.97 -0.71 -10.65
C LEU A 28 -12.63 -0.85 -12.14
N GLN A 29 -11.44 -1.37 -12.46
CA GLN A 29 -11.04 -1.70 -13.83
C GLN A 29 -11.96 -2.74 -14.48
N GLN A 30 -12.46 -3.73 -13.72
CA GLN A 30 -13.44 -4.70 -14.23
C GLN A 30 -14.80 -4.09 -14.58
N ARG A 31 -15.08 -2.86 -14.12
CA ARG A 31 -16.31 -2.11 -14.43
C ARG A 31 -16.16 -1.19 -15.65
N ASP A 32 -15.08 -1.36 -16.43
CA ASP A 32 -14.74 -0.52 -17.59
C ASP A 32 -14.61 0.98 -17.25
N GLU A 33 -14.29 1.30 -15.99
CA GLU A 33 -13.99 2.67 -15.62
C GLU A 33 -12.65 3.11 -16.20
N ASN A 34 -12.58 4.37 -16.64
CA ASN A 34 -11.36 4.95 -17.19
C ASN A 34 -10.25 4.93 -16.13
N LEU A 35 -9.03 4.50 -16.50
CA LEU A 35 -7.92 4.22 -15.58
C LEU A 35 -7.64 5.39 -14.62
N GLN A 36 -7.72 6.63 -15.11
CA GLN A 36 -7.55 7.84 -14.29
C GLN A 36 -8.64 7.98 -13.22
N THR A 37 -9.90 7.71 -13.57
CA THR A 37 -11.05 7.78 -12.67
C THR A 37 -10.97 6.69 -11.59
N SER A 38 -10.60 5.47 -11.99
CA SER A 38 -10.41 4.36 -11.04
C SER A 38 -9.25 4.62 -10.08
N LEU A 39 -8.16 5.23 -10.56
CA LEU A 39 -7.03 5.62 -9.70
C LEU A 39 -7.44 6.67 -8.66
N LEU A 40 -8.24 7.67 -9.07
CA LEU A 40 -8.70 8.75 -8.20
C LEU A 40 -9.64 8.22 -7.11
N GLN A 41 -10.60 7.37 -7.49
CA GLN A 41 -11.52 6.74 -6.53
C GLN A 41 -10.77 5.77 -5.59
N ALA A 42 -9.87 4.94 -6.11
CA ALA A 42 -9.08 4.02 -5.31
C ALA A 42 -8.17 4.79 -4.33
N GLY A 43 -7.55 5.88 -4.77
CA GLY A 43 -6.71 6.74 -3.92
C GLY A 43 -7.49 7.43 -2.80
N GLY A 44 -8.69 7.95 -3.08
CA GLY A 44 -9.55 8.54 -2.04
C GLY A 44 -10.03 7.52 -1.01
N CYS A 45 -10.39 6.31 -1.44
CA CYS A 45 -10.75 5.22 -0.54
C CYS A 45 -9.57 4.79 0.34
N LEU A 46 -8.36 4.73 -0.26
CA LEU A 46 -7.13 4.38 0.42
C LEU A 46 -6.75 5.40 1.49
N PHE A 47 -6.81 6.70 1.18
CA PHE A 47 -6.51 7.75 2.14
C PHE A 47 -7.33 7.59 3.42
N ARG A 48 -8.64 7.38 3.28
CA ARG A 48 -9.52 7.19 4.44
C ARG A 48 -9.25 5.88 5.17
N ALA A 49 -8.93 4.81 4.45
CA ALA A 49 -8.62 3.51 5.03
C ALA A 49 -7.32 3.56 5.85
N ILE A 50 -6.21 4.01 5.27
CA ILE A 50 -4.90 4.07 5.95
C ILE A 50 -4.95 5.07 7.11
N PHE A 51 -5.60 6.22 6.92
CA PHE A 51 -5.77 7.18 8.00
C PHE A 51 -6.51 6.57 9.20
N LEU A 52 -7.57 5.79 8.96
CA LEU A 52 -8.31 5.11 10.01
C LEU A 52 -7.44 4.05 10.72
N THR A 53 -6.62 3.31 9.97
CA THR A 53 -5.65 2.35 10.54
C THR A 53 -4.67 3.06 11.46
N THR A 54 -4.05 4.15 10.99
CA THR A 54 -3.09 4.92 11.81
C THR A 54 -3.75 5.45 13.08
N VAL A 55 -4.95 6.02 12.98
CA VAL A 55 -5.71 6.51 14.14
C VAL A 55 -6.02 5.36 15.10
N THR A 56 -6.47 4.22 14.58
CA THR A 56 -6.81 3.05 15.41
C THR A 56 -5.59 2.46 16.10
N THR A 57 -4.43 2.40 15.44
CA THR A 57 -3.17 1.95 16.03
C THR A 57 -2.74 2.87 17.17
N VAL A 58 -2.74 4.17 16.95
CA VAL A 58 -2.39 5.15 17.99
C VAL A 58 -3.35 5.05 19.17
N CYS A 59 -4.65 5.01 18.93
CA CYS A 59 -5.67 4.85 19.96
C CYS A 59 -5.55 3.51 20.71
N GLY A 60 -5.25 2.42 20.01
CA GLY A 60 -5.11 1.09 20.61
C GLY A 60 -3.85 0.96 21.48
N LEU A 61 -2.77 1.66 21.13
CA LEU A 61 -1.54 1.68 21.89
C LEU A 61 -1.54 2.73 23.01
N MET A 62 -2.36 3.77 22.90
CA MET A 62 -2.53 4.82 23.92
C MET A 62 -2.67 4.30 25.36
N PRO A 63 -3.58 3.35 25.70
CA PRO A 63 -3.69 2.84 27.06
C PRO A 63 -2.46 2.05 27.53
N LEU A 64 -1.70 1.46 26.62
CA LEU A 64 -0.45 0.76 26.94
C LEU A 64 0.68 1.74 27.26
N LEU A 65 0.71 2.90 26.59
CA LEU A 65 1.66 3.97 26.86
C LEU A 65 1.41 4.67 28.20
N PHE A 66 0.17 4.67 28.70
CA PHE A 66 -0.17 5.24 30.01
C PHE A 66 0.05 4.29 31.20
N LYS A 67 0.32 3.00 30.96
CA LYS A 67 0.58 2.04 32.04
C LYS A 67 2.05 2.10 32.47
N THR A 68 2.28 2.32 33.76
CA THR A 68 3.61 2.43 34.39
C THR A 68 4.04 1.17 35.15
N SER A 69 3.65 -0.02 34.68
CA SER A 69 4.15 -1.26 35.30
C SER A 69 5.56 -1.60 34.78
N GLU A 70 6.36 -2.28 35.61
CA GLU A 70 7.70 -2.80 35.24
C GLU A 70 7.68 -3.61 33.93
N GLN A 71 6.60 -4.35 33.67
CA GLN A 71 6.42 -5.11 32.43
C GLN A 71 6.07 -4.20 31.23
N ALA A 72 5.33 -3.11 31.47
CA ALA A 72 4.97 -2.15 30.43
C ALA A 72 6.19 -1.38 29.92
N HIS A 73 7.20 -1.13 30.75
CA HIS A 73 8.44 -0.44 30.35
C HIS A 73 9.17 -1.10 29.17
N TYR A 74 9.11 -2.42 29.04
CA TYR A 74 9.69 -3.13 27.90
C TYR A 74 8.84 -3.01 26.62
N LEU A 75 7.53 -2.86 26.75
CA LEU A 75 6.57 -2.78 25.64
C LEU A 75 6.43 -1.36 25.07
N ILE A 76 6.61 -0.33 25.91
CA ILE A 76 6.59 1.09 25.51
C ILE A 76 7.47 1.40 24.29
N PRO A 77 8.77 1.02 24.24
CA PRO A 77 9.62 1.32 23.08
C PRO A 77 9.18 0.59 21.80
N ALA A 78 8.55 -0.58 21.93
CA ALA A 78 8.01 -1.31 20.79
C ALA A 78 6.73 -0.64 20.25
N ALA A 79 5.83 -0.24 21.14
CA ALA A 79 4.59 0.47 20.78
C ALA A 79 4.86 1.82 20.12
N LEU A 80 5.79 2.61 20.67
CA LEU A 80 6.22 3.87 20.06
C LEU A 80 6.80 3.66 18.66
N SER A 81 7.61 2.62 18.46
CA SER A 81 8.17 2.29 17.14
C SER A 81 7.08 1.94 16.12
N ILE A 82 6.00 1.26 16.52
CA ILE A 82 4.87 0.95 15.63
C ILE A 82 4.13 2.24 15.27
N ALA A 83 3.77 3.05 16.27
CA ALA A 83 3.01 4.28 16.05
C ALA A 83 3.74 5.25 15.11
N TRP A 84 5.03 5.49 15.33
CA TRP A 84 5.84 6.34 14.45
C TRP A 84 6.12 5.69 13.10
N GLY A 85 6.36 4.37 13.06
CA GLY A 85 6.61 3.65 11.82
C GLY A 85 5.41 3.68 10.88
N GLU A 86 4.21 3.50 11.43
CA GLU A 86 2.97 3.59 10.66
C GLU A 86 2.70 5.03 10.20
N LEU A 87 2.84 6.01 11.10
CA LEU A 87 2.64 7.43 10.76
C LEU A 87 3.56 7.90 9.62
N PHE A 88 4.83 7.47 9.62
CA PHE A 88 5.77 7.81 8.55
C PHE A 88 5.48 7.05 7.25
N THR A 89 5.01 5.81 7.36
CA THR A 89 4.76 4.99 6.17
C THR A 89 3.46 5.38 5.44
N THR A 90 2.44 5.84 6.16
CA THR A 90 1.17 6.28 5.59
C THR A 90 1.31 7.21 4.37
N PRO A 91 2.00 8.36 4.46
CA PRO A 91 2.17 9.24 3.29
C PRO A 91 3.03 8.61 2.19
N VAL A 92 4.01 7.79 2.55
CA VAL A 92 4.91 7.12 1.59
C VAL A 92 4.12 6.12 0.74
N THR A 93 3.33 5.25 1.38
CA THR A 93 2.48 4.26 0.69
C THR A 93 1.43 4.96 -0.18
N LEU A 94 0.82 6.05 0.32
CA LEU A 94 -0.17 6.80 -0.44
C LEU A 94 0.37 7.34 -1.78
N ILE A 95 1.67 7.65 -1.86
CA ILE A 95 2.34 8.11 -3.08
C ILE A 95 2.86 6.93 -3.89
N ILE A 96 3.53 5.97 -3.26
CA ILE A 96 4.19 4.86 -3.96
C ILE A 96 3.19 3.95 -4.66
N VAL A 97 2.07 3.60 -4.02
CA VAL A 97 1.12 2.64 -4.59
C VAL A 97 0.48 3.15 -5.91
N PRO A 98 -0.07 4.38 -6.03
CA PRO A 98 -0.59 4.86 -7.30
C PRO A 98 0.49 5.01 -8.38
N VAL A 99 1.73 5.36 -8.00
CA VAL A 99 2.87 5.39 -8.93
C VAL A 99 3.16 3.98 -9.45
N LEU A 100 3.16 2.97 -8.57
CA LEU A 100 3.43 1.59 -8.94
C LEU A 100 2.35 1.03 -9.89
N ILE A 101 1.08 1.37 -9.66
CA ILE A 101 -0.02 1.00 -10.57
C ILE A 101 0.18 1.63 -11.96
N LYS A 102 0.51 2.92 -12.03
CA LYS A 102 0.80 3.63 -13.29
C LYS A 102 1.98 3.00 -14.05
N VAL A 103 3.07 2.70 -13.34
CA VAL A 103 4.25 2.04 -13.92
C VAL A 103 3.90 0.65 -14.44
N GLY A 104 3.09 -0.11 -13.69
CA GLY A 104 2.62 -1.43 -14.13
C GLY A 104 1.79 -1.37 -15.42
N ASP A 105 0.94 -0.36 -15.58
CA ASP A 105 0.16 -0.13 -16.79
C ASP A 105 1.04 0.22 -18.00
N ASP A 106 2.02 1.11 -17.81
CA ASP A 106 2.98 1.50 -18.87
C ASP A 106 3.85 0.31 -19.33
N LEU A 107 4.29 -0.53 -18.40
CA LEU A 107 5.00 -1.78 -18.70
C LEU A 107 4.12 -2.77 -19.49
N ALA A 108 2.84 -2.91 -19.12
CA ALA A 108 1.90 -3.77 -19.83
C ALA A 108 1.64 -3.26 -21.26
N PHE A 109 1.54 -1.94 -21.43
CA PHE A 109 1.42 -1.28 -22.72
C PHE A 109 2.66 -1.53 -23.60
N PHE A 110 3.86 -1.36 -23.06
CA PHE A 110 5.11 -1.60 -23.79
C PHE A 110 5.27 -3.07 -24.22
N LYS A 111 4.88 -4.01 -23.35
CA LYS A 111 4.86 -5.45 -23.67
C LYS A 111 3.88 -5.77 -24.80
N LYS A 112 2.72 -5.09 -24.86
CA LYS A 112 1.72 -5.24 -25.93
C LYS A 112 2.25 -4.73 -27.27
N ILE A 113 2.96 -3.60 -27.29
CA ILE A 113 3.60 -3.05 -28.49
C ILE A 113 4.66 -4.01 -29.03
N ASN A 114 5.55 -4.50 -28.17
CA ASN A 114 6.62 -5.41 -28.59
C ASN A 114 6.06 -6.74 -29.15
N LYS A 115 4.99 -7.25 -28.55
CA LYS A 115 4.29 -8.46 -29.05
C LYS A 115 3.64 -8.24 -30.42
N ASN A 116 3.02 -7.08 -30.65
CA ASN A 116 2.44 -6.74 -31.97
C ASN A 116 3.51 -6.54 -33.05
N SER A 117 4.67 -5.97 -32.71
CA SER A 117 5.80 -5.80 -33.63
C SER A 117 6.48 -7.13 -33.99
N ALA A 118 6.50 -8.12 -33.08
CA ALA A 118 6.95 -9.47 -33.38
C ALA A 118 5.97 -10.24 -34.28
N ASN A 119 4.66 -10.03 -34.12
CA ASN A 119 3.64 -10.72 -34.92
C ASN A 119 3.48 -10.15 -36.34
N GLY A 120 3.76 -8.85 -36.54
CA GLY A 120 3.70 -8.20 -37.85
C GLY A 120 4.82 -8.57 -38.83
N ARG A 121 5.90 -9.23 -38.37
CA ARG A 121 7.01 -9.69 -39.23
C ARG A 121 6.76 -11.04 -39.91
N ASN A 122 5.72 -11.79 -39.51
CA ASN A 122 5.36 -13.09 -40.09
C ASN A 122 4.33 -12.97 -41.23
N LEU A 123 4.02 -11.76 -41.71
CA LEU A 123 3.05 -11.50 -42.78
C LEU A 123 3.69 -11.00 -44.09
N LEU A 124 5.01 -11.05 -44.23
CA LEU A 124 5.64 -10.82 -45.53
C LEU A 124 5.71 -12.16 -46.26
N PRO A 125 4.90 -12.40 -47.31
CA PRO A 125 5.16 -13.50 -48.22
C PRO A 125 6.48 -13.24 -48.93
N GLU A 126 7.32 -14.28 -48.97
CA GLU A 126 8.55 -14.40 -49.76
C GLU A 126 8.28 -14.13 -51.26
#